data_AF-A0A0E9LR56-F1
#
_entry.id   AF-A0A0E9LR56-F1
#
_cell.length_a   1.000
_cell.length_b   1.000
_cell.length_c   1.000
_cell.angle_alpha   90.00
_cell.angle_beta   90.00
_cell.angle_gamma   90.00
#
_symmetry.space_group_name_H-M   'P 1'
#
loop_
_entity.id
_entity.type
_entity.pdbx_description
1 polymer ?
#
loop_
_entity_poly.entity_id
_entity_poly.type
_entity_poly.pdbx_seq_one_letter_code
_entity_poly.pdbx_strand_id
1 'polypeptide(L)'
;MVADSAGNTVSSSRVVKASYDFDKLYLADVATDAQLVSDLFGVPMLISKTAPYNFEGKYYAEAPGTEIRFIPQTSSFHPHCYGLDPDDPDKLINDPERAEPIVLEEIGYYRVKLDLQNRTYSVESYVPADDYFMPKKEFPDDEDYISSTYYGDLGMVGKGFPEYPDQNWATWASIPFDRDPENNYRFYKTLDMEGTVEMIFQPEHPWGWWPEPFWRFDRSVDPERTVPNGGDNLNMDVPERTTYQVVFDSHLNRAKAIRVE
;
A
#
# COMPACT_ATOMS: atom_id res chain seq x y z
N MET A 1 -34.98 -28.86 -12.31
CA MET A 1 -36.01 -29.05 -13.36
C MET A 1 -37.34 -29.10 -12.64
N VAL A 2 -38.22 -28.14 -12.90
CA VAL A 2 -39.56 -28.13 -12.29
C VAL A 2 -40.54 -28.51 -13.39
N ALA A 3 -41.34 -29.55 -13.16
CA ALA A 3 -42.36 -30.02 -14.10
C ALA A 3 -43.74 -29.79 -13.50
N ASP A 4 -44.73 -29.46 -14.33
CA ASP A 4 -46.12 -29.48 -13.89
C ASP A 4 -46.63 -30.92 -13.75
N SER A 5 -47.86 -31.07 -13.22
CA SER A 5 -48.49 -32.38 -13.03
C SER A 5 -48.79 -33.14 -14.32
N ALA A 6 -48.63 -32.52 -15.50
CA ALA A 6 -48.77 -33.15 -16.81
C ALA A 6 -47.41 -33.54 -17.43
N GLY A 7 -46.29 -33.28 -16.73
CA GLY A 7 -44.95 -33.59 -17.20
C GLY A 7 -44.35 -32.52 -18.12
N ASN A 8 -44.99 -31.35 -18.26
CA ASN A 8 -44.42 -30.27 -19.04
C ASN A 8 -43.26 -29.64 -18.27
N THR A 9 -42.09 -29.60 -18.90
CA THR A 9 -40.90 -28.98 -18.35
C THR A 9 -40.62 -27.68 -19.10
N VAL A 10 -40.49 -26.59 -18.36
CA VAL A 10 -39.96 -25.33 -18.90
C VAL A 10 -38.54 -25.20 -18.37
N SER A 11 -37.58 -25.06 -19.27
CA SER A 11 -36.21 -24.69 -18.93
C SER A 11 -35.96 -23.25 -19.39
N SER A 12 -35.27 -22.48 -18.54
CA SER A 12 -34.79 -21.15 -18.88
C SER A 12 -33.29 -21.15 -18.66
N SER A 13 -32.54 -20.87 -19.72
CA SER A 13 -31.10 -20.63 -19.65
C SER A 13 -30.85 -19.12 -19.59
N ARG A 14 -30.04 -18.69 -18.62
CA ARG A 14 -29.48 -17.33 -18.57
C ARG A 14 -27.99 -17.44 -18.94
N VAL A 15 -27.53 -16.62 -19.87
CA VAL A 15 -26.09 -16.42 -20.08
C VAL A 15 -25.66 -15.35 -19.08
N VAL A 16 -24.94 -15.75 -18.04
CA VAL A 16 -24.24 -14.81 -17.16
C VAL A 16 -22.88 -14.57 -17.78
N LYS A 17 -22.63 -13.34 -18.24
CA LYS A 17 -21.29 -12.93 -18.63
C LYS A 17 -20.59 -12.51 -17.34
N ALA A 18 -19.70 -13.37 -16.82
CA ALA A 18 -18.79 -12.93 -15.79
C ALA A 18 -17.92 -11.81 -16.38
N SER A 19 -18.08 -10.59 -15.86
CA SER A 19 -17.20 -9.48 -16.20
C SER A 19 -16.00 -9.56 -15.29
N TYR A 20 -14.81 -9.68 -15.87
CA TYR A 20 -13.54 -9.55 -15.15
C TYR A 20 -13.05 -8.10 -15.11
N ASP A 21 -13.97 -7.16 -15.28
CA ASP A 21 -13.72 -5.73 -15.06
C ASP A 21 -13.94 -5.41 -13.58
N PHE A 22 -12.93 -5.64 -12.76
CA PHE A 22 -13.00 -5.37 -11.32
C PHE A 22 -12.98 -3.87 -11.04
N ASP A 23 -13.63 -3.43 -9.97
CA ASP A 23 -13.53 -2.03 -9.52
C ASP A 23 -12.15 -1.74 -8.91
N LYS A 24 -11.57 -2.75 -8.25
CA LYS A 24 -10.25 -2.71 -7.63
C LYS A 24 -9.44 -3.93 -8.00
N LEU A 25 -8.14 -3.73 -8.10
CA LEU A 25 -7.15 -4.78 -8.26
C LEU A 25 -5.98 -4.43 -7.33
N TYR A 26 -5.36 -5.44 -6.76
CA TYR A 26 -4.27 -5.29 -5.80
C TYR A 26 -3.04 -6.04 -6.30
N LEU A 27 -1.86 -5.47 -6.08
CA LEU A 27 -0.56 -6.12 -6.26
C LEU A 27 -0.19 -6.81 -4.95
N ALA A 28 0.11 -8.11 -5.02
CA ALA A 28 0.62 -8.90 -3.92
C ALA A 28 2.09 -9.27 -4.20
N ASP A 29 2.97 -8.92 -3.28
CA ASP A 29 4.41 -9.25 -3.24
C ASP A 29 4.70 -10.34 -2.19
N VAL A 30 3.69 -11.17 -1.89
CA VAL A 30 3.74 -12.29 -0.95
C VAL A 30 3.22 -13.57 -1.62
N ALA A 31 3.51 -14.74 -1.03
CA ALA A 31 3.24 -16.03 -1.67
C ALA A 31 2.00 -16.75 -1.14
N THR A 32 1.49 -16.39 0.03
CA THR A 32 0.45 -17.18 0.72
C THR A 32 -0.70 -16.32 1.26
N ASP A 33 -1.88 -16.93 1.40
CA ASP A 33 -3.06 -16.29 1.99
C ASP A 33 -2.79 -15.78 3.42
N ALA A 34 -1.97 -16.50 4.20
CA ALA A 34 -1.61 -16.08 5.55
C ALA A 34 -0.79 -14.78 5.55
N GLN A 35 0.12 -14.61 4.59
CA GLN A 35 0.93 -13.40 4.45
C GLN A 35 0.11 -12.20 3.94
N LEU A 36 -1.00 -12.43 3.23
CA LEU A 36 -1.90 -11.34 2.81
C LEU A 36 -2.58 -10.65 4.00
N VAL A 37 -2.61 -11.28 5.17
CA VAL A 37 -3.38 -10.82 6.34
C VAL A 37 -2.57 -10.79 7.64
N SER A 38 -1.25 -11.04 7.58
CA SER A 38 -0.38 -11.08 8.76
C SER A 38 0.06 -9.69 9.23
N ASP A 39 0.17 -8.76 8.28
CA ASP A 39 0.60 -7.39 8.52
C ASP A 39 -0.54 -6.57 9.11
N LEU A 40 -0.18 -5.47 9.78
CA LEU A 40 -1.16 -4.56 10.35
C LEU A 40 -1.96 -3.89 9.22
N PHE A 41 -1.28 -3.37 8.18
CA PHE A 41 -1.90 -2.89 6.94
C PHE A 41 -0.89 -2.82 5.79
N GLY A 42 -1.39 -2.63 4.57
CA GLY A 42 -0.61 -2.28 3.38
C GLY A 42 -0.25 -3.45 2.45
N VAL A 43 -0.70 -4.67 2.77
CA VAL A 43 -0.59 -5.86 1.92
C VAL A 43 -1.99 -6.49 1.79
N PRO A 44 -2.46 -6.85 0.57
CA PRO A 44 -1.90 -6.47 -0.72
C PRO A 44 -2.14 -4.99 -1.04
N MET A 45 -1.48 -4.47 -2.07
CA MET A 45 -1.44 -3.04 -2.37
C MET A 45 -2.39 -2.64 -3.49
N LEU A 46 -3.27 -1.68 -3.26
CA LEU A 46 -4.17 -1.18 -4.31
C LEU A 46 -3.38 -0.61 -5.49
N ILE A 47 -3.79 -0.99 -6.71
CA ILE A 47 -3.30 -0.40 -7.96
C ILE A 47 -4.39 0.37 -8.69
N SER A 48 -4.00 1.22 -9.65
CA SER A 48 -4.92 2.16 -10.30
C SER A 48 -5.66 1.49 -11.45
N LYS A 49 -6.99 1.59 -11.48
CA LYS A 49 -7.78 1.29 -12.69
C LYS A 49 -7.67 2.46 -13.67
N THR A 50 -7.19 2.20 -14.88
CA THR A 50 -6.94 3.25 -15.90
C THR A 50 -8.01 3.29 -16.98
N ALA A 51 -8.66 2.15 -17.24
CA ALA A 51 -9.84 2.02 -18.10
C ALA A 51 -10.56 0.69 -17.74
N PRO A 52 -11.74 0.38 -18.31
CA PRO A 52 -12.32 -0.96 -18.17
C PRO A 52 -11.30 -2.05 -18.51
N TYR A 53 -11.17 -3.06 -17.65
CA TYR A 53 -10.21 -4.17 -17.72
C TYR A 53 -8.73 -3.79 -17.66
N ASN A 54 -8.39 -2.50 -17.53
CA ASN A 54 -7.03 -2.01 -17.61
C ASN A 54 -6.57 -1.39 -16.28
N PHE A 55 -5.39 -1.81 -15.82
CA PHE A 55 -4.82 -1.38 -14.54
C PHE A 55 -3.35 -1.02 -14.67
N GLU A 56 -2.89 -0.11 -13.81
CA GLU A 56 -1.49 0.27 -13.66
C GLU A 56 -1.07 0.16 -12.18
N GLY A 57 -0.09 -0.70 -11.92
CA GLY A 57 0.60 -0.81 -10.64
C GLY A 57 1.94 -0.08 -10.70
N LYS A 58 2.16 0.84 -9.76
CA LYS A 58 3.51 1.33 -9.43
C LYS A 58 3.99 0.67 -8.15
N TYR A 59 5.24 0.25 -8.14
CA TYR A 59 5.83 -0.53 -7.06
C TYR A 59 7.33 -0.28 -6.96
N TYR A 60 7.90 -0.44 -5.78
CA TYR A 60 9.34 -0.44 -5.56
C TYR A 60 9.76 -1.85 -5.13
N ALA A 61 10.60 -2.51 -5.92
CA ALA A 61 11.19 -3.79 -5.58
C ALA A 61 12.37 -3.56 -4.64
N GLU A 62 12.27 -4.14 -3.44
CA GLU A 62 13.29 -3.99 -2.37
C GLU A 62 14.45 -4.98 -2.53
N ALA A 63 14.27 -6.01 -3.35
CA ALA A 63 15.28 -7.00 -3.67
C ALA A 63 15.20 -7.44 -5.14
N PRO A 64 16.33 -7.86 -5.75
CA PRO A 64 16.33 -8.54 -7.05
C PRO A 64 15.46 -9.80 -7.01
N GLY A 65 14.76 -10.09 -8.09
CA GLY A 65 13.88 -11.25 -8.20
C GLY A 65 12.59 -11.12 -7.39
N THR A 66 12.14 -9.91 -7.05
CA THR A 66 10.87 -9.73 -6.33
C THR A 66 9.72 -10.27 -7.17
N GLU A 67 8.96 -11.21 -6.60
CA GLU A 67 7.82 -11.86 -7.25
C GLU A 67 6.52 -11.12 -6.94
N ILE A 68 5.74 -10.79 -7.98
CA ILE A 68 4.44 -10.12 -7.83
C ILE A 68 3.31 -10.86 -8.56
N ARG A 69 2.13 -10.82 -7.97
CA ARG A 69 0.85 -11.28 -8.57
C ARG A 69 -0.23 -10.24 -8.37
N PHE A 70 -1.37 -10.41 -9.04
CA PHE A 70 -2.49 -9.47 -8.94
C PHE A 70 -3.80 -10.16 -8.59
N ILE A 71 -4.48 -9.64 -7.59
CA ILE A 71 -5.71 -10.23 -7.04
C ILE A 71 -6.78 -9.15 -6.86
N PRO A 72 -8.06 -9.41 -7.14
CA PRO A 72 -9.15 -8.46 -6.91
C PRO A 72 -9.74 -8.53 -5.49
N GLN A 73 -9.35 -9.54 -4.71
CA GLN A 73 -9.66 -9.71 -3.29
C GLN A 73 -8.40 -9.51 -2.44
N THR A 74 -8.55 -9.24 -1.14
CA THR A 74 -7.42 -8.85 -0.26
C THR A 74 -6.93 -9.94 0.68
N SER A 75 -7.69 -11.02 0.89
CA SER A 75 -7.40 -12.02 1.93
C SER A 75 -7.07 -13.42 1.39
N SER A 76 -7.11 -13.63 0.07
CA SER A 76 -6.78 -14.91 -0.55
C SER A 76 -6.37 -14.75 -2.00
N PHE A 77 -5.54 -15.67 -2.50
CA PHE A 77 -5.29 -15.82 -3.94
C PHE A 77 -6.47 -16.47 -4.68
N HIS A 78 -7.51 -16.95 -3.98
CA HIS A 78 -8.71 -17.52 -4.58
C HIS A 78 -9.93 -16.58 -4.51
N PRO A 79 -10.86 -16.62 -5.49
CA PRO A 79 -10.85 -17.49 -6.68
C PRO A 79 -10.09 -16.88 -7.88
N HIS A 80 -9.58 -15.65 -7.76
CA HIS A 80 -8.96 -14.92 -8.86
C HIS A 80 -7.53 -14.53 -8.55
N CYS A 81 -6.60 -14.99 -9.38
CA CYS A 81 -5.20 -14.62 -9.27
C CYS A 81 -4.61 -14.50 -10.66
N TYR A 82 -4.14 -13.30 -10.96
CA TYR A 82 -3.50 -12.95 -12.21
C TYR A 82 -1.97 -13.02 -12.04
N GLY A 83 -1.36 -13.73 -12.96
CA GLY A 83 0.08 -13.88 -13.11
C GLY A 83 0.40 -14.35 -14.52
N LEU A 84 1.63 -14.79 -14.75
CA LEU A 84 2.08 -15.32 -16.03
C LEU A 84 1.42 -16.68 -16.30
N ASP A 85 1.04 -16.89 -17.56
CA ASP A 85 0.61 -18.20 -18.04
C ASP A 85 1.85 -19.10 -18.21
N PRO A 86 1.97 -20.22 -17.48
CA PRO A 86 3.13 -21.11 -17.61
C PRO A 86 3.25 -21.74 -19.01
N ASP A 87 2.16 -21.77 -19.79
CA ASP A 87 2.16 -22.26 -21.17
C ASP A 87 2.48 -21.16 -22.20
N ASP A 88 2.34 -19.88 -21.83
CA ASP A 88 2.61 -18.69 -22.66
C ASP A 88 3.03 -17.49 -21.79
N PRO A 89 4.31 -17.38 -21.37
CA PRO A 89 4.78 -16.37 -20.41
C PRO A 89 4.63 -14.91 -20.89
N ASP A 90 4.32 -14.67 -22.17
CA ASP A 90 3.98 -13.35 -22.71
C ASP A 90 2.51 -12.95 -22.42
N LYS A 91 1.75 -13.81 -21.73
CA LYS A 91 0.34 -13.63 -21.42
C LYS A 91 0.05 -13.76 -19.93
N LEU A 92 -1.05 -13.12 -19.54
CA LEU A 92 -1.65 -13.28 -18.23
C LEU A 92 -2.64 -14.45 -18.22
N ILE A 93 -2.65 -15.23 -17.13
CA ILE A 93 -3.72 -16.18 -16.81
C ILE A 93 -4.42 -15.74 -15.51
N ASN A 94 -5.74 -16.01 -15.39
CA ASN A 94 -6.49 -15.88 -14.15
C ASN A 94 -6.76 -17.28 -13.59
N ASP A 95 -5.78 -17.85 -12.90
CA ASP A 95 -5.85 -19.21 -12.36
C ASP A 95 -4.98 -19.29 -11.10
N PRO A 96 -5.57 -19.32 -9.90
CA PRO A 96 -4.82 -19.38 -8.64
C PRO A 96 -3.87 -20.57 -8.51
N GLU A 97 -4.12 -21.69 -9.19
CA GLU A 97 -3.25 -22.86 -9.10
C GLU A 97 -2.11 -22.85 -10.11
N ARG A 98 -2.22 -22.05 -11.17
CA ARG A 98 -1.28 -22.06 -12.31
C ARG A 98 -0.55 -20.75 -12.54
N ALA A 99 -1.10 -19.63 -12.10
CA ALA A 99 -0.54 -18.31 -12.33
C ALA A 99 0.85 -18.19 -11.68
N GLU A 100 1.89 -18.13 -12.51
CA GLU A 100 3.25 -17.85 -12.05
C GLU A 100 3.42 -16.36 -11.74
N PRO A 101 4.29 -15.97 -10.80
CA PRO A 101 4.50 -14.56 -10.51
C PRO A 101 5.21 -13.86 -11.67
N ILE A 102 4.98 -12.56 -11.79
CA ILE A 102 5.86 -11.69 -12.58
C ILE A 102 7.09 -11.40 -11.73
N VAL A 103 8.29 -11.65 -12.26
CA VAL A 103 9.56 -11.44 -11.56
C VAL A 103 10.12 -10.05 -11.90
N LEU A 104 10.42 -9.25 -10.88
CA LEU A 104 11.11 -7.96 -11.00
C LEU A 104 12.60 -8.17 -10.74
N GLU A 105 13.39 -8.11 -11.81
CA GLU A 105 14.79 -8.59 -11.81
C GLU A 105 15.73 -7.79 -10.90
N GLU A 106 15.52 -6.48 -10.74
CA GLU A 106 16.45 -5.58 -10.05
C GLU A 106 15.76 -4.80 -8.93
N ILE A 107 16.54 -4.22 -8.03
CA ILE A 107 16.05 -3.23 -7.06
C ILE A 107 15.66 -1.96 -7.81
N GLY A 108 14.48 -1.40 -7.51
CA GLY A 108 14.06 -0.12 -8.09
C GLY A 108 12.57 0.03 -8.29
N TYR A 109 12.16 1.15 -8.90
CA TYR A 109 10.77 1.42 -9.20
C TYR A 109 10.34 0.77 -10.50
N TYR A 110 9.15 0.16 -10.49
CA TYR A 110 8.52 -0.49 -11.63
C TYR A 110 7.11 0.04 -11.86
N ARG A 111 6.77 0.21 -13.13
CA ARG A 111 5.41 0.40 -13.62
C ARG A 111 4.99 -0.87 -14.33
N VAL A 112 3.92 -1.48 -13.86
CA VAL A 112 3.31 -2.68 -14.45
C VAL A 112 1.94 -2.33 -14.97
N LYS A 113 1.71 -2.50 -16.27
CA LYS A 113 0.39 -2.29 -16.89
C LYS A 113 -0.23 -3.64 -17.22
N LEU A 114 -1.53 -3.77 -16.97
CA LEU A 114 -2.29 -4.99 -17.16
C LEU A 114 -3.51 -4.69 -18.03
N ASP A 115 -3.78 -5.56 -19.00
CA ASP A 115 -5.04 -5.64 -19.72
C ASP A 115 -5.62 -7.04 -19.49
N LEU A 116 -6.62 -7.12 -18.60
CA LEU A 116 -7.23 -8.38 -18.20
C LEU A 116 -8.12 -8.98 -19.30
N GLN A 117 -8.59 -8.17 -20.25
CA GLN A 117 -9.43 -8.62 -21.36
C GLN A 117 -8.59 -9.27 -22.45
N ASN A 118 -7.47 -8.63 -22.83
CA ASN A 118 -6.56 -9.14 -23.84
C ASN A 118 -5.49 -10.07 -23.27
N ARG A 119 -5.43 -10.21 -21.94
CA ARG A 119 -4.46 -11.02 -21.19
C ARG A 119 -3.03 -10.63 -21.49
N THR A 120 -2.76 -9.33 -21.55
CA THR A 120 -1.43 -8.79 -21.84
C THR A 120 -0.95 -7.96 -20.67
N TYR A 121 0.36 -7.87 -20.53
CA TYR A 121 1.00 -7.03 -19.54
C TYR A 121 2.25 -6.34 -20.12
N SER A 122 2.77 -5.36 -19.39
CA SER A 122 4.09 -4.80 -19.65
C SER A 122 4.71 -4.38 -18.32
N VAL A 123 6.03 -4.51 -18.22
CA VAL A 123 6.83 -4.14 -17.05
C VAL A 123 7.89 -3.16 -17.51
N GLU A 124 8.00 -2.03 -16.82
CA GLU A 124 8.97 -0.98 -17.12
C GLU A 124 9.60 -0.51 -15.81
N SER A 125 10.93 -0.58 -15.69
CA SER A 125 11.66 0.09 -14.61
C SER A 125 11.69 1.60 -14.88
N TYR A 126 11.56 2.43 -13.85
CA TYR A 126 11.66 3.88 -13.98
C TYR A 126 12.36 4.51 -12.77
N VAL A 127 12.73 5.78 -12.91
CA VAL A 127 13.21 6.63 -11.81
C VAL A 127 12.15 7.70 -11.57
N PRO A 128 11.69 7.91 -10.33
CA PRO A 128 10.82 9.04 -9.98
C PRO A 128 11.40 10.38 -10.46
N ALA A 129 10.53 11.28 -10.88
CA ALA A 129 10.92 12.59 -11.43
C ALA A 129 10.44 13.77 -10.57
N ASP A 130 9.67 13.49 -9.52
CA ASP A 130 9.19 14.44 -8.52
C ASP A 130 10.26 14.72 -7.46
N ASP A 131 10.12 15.80 -6.71
CA ASP A 131 11.04 16.09 -5.61
C ASP A 131 10.76 15.16 -4.43
N TYR A 132 11.82 14.66 -3.80
CA TYR A 132 11.71 13.93 -2.54
C TYR A 132 11.67 14.90 -1.35
N PHE A 133 11.03 14.48 -0.26
CA PHE A 133 11.01 15.27 0.97
C PHE A 133 12.43 15.52 1.48
N MET A 134 12.74 16.75 1.85
CA MET A 134 13.98 17.12 2.54
C MET A 134 13.61 17.90 3.80
N PRO A 135 14.22 17.64 4.97
CA PRO A 135 14.02 18.48 6.14
C PRO A 135 14.70 19.84 5.94
N LYS A 136 14.12 20.91 6.50
CA LYS A 136 14.72 22.23 6.62
C LYS A 136 14.66 22.66 8.08
N LYS A 137 15.81 22.55 8.73
CA LYS A 137 15.98 22.81 10.16
C LYS A 137 16.64 24.17 10.40
N GLU A 138 16.22 25.16 9.62
CA GLU A 138 16.70 26.54 9.77
C GLU A 138 15.75 27.28 10.71
N PHE A 139 16.26 27.73 11.85
CA PHE A 139 15.57 28.65 12.75
C PHE A 139 15.83 30.07 12.25
N PRO A 140 14.82 30.79 11.73
CA PRO A 140 15.02 32.18 11.32
C PRO A 140 15.32 33.05 12.56
N ASP A 141 16.20 34.03 12.42
CA ASP A 141 16.60 34.97 13.49
C ASP A 141 15.50 36.01 13.84
N ASP A 142 14.24 35.81 13.45
CA ASP A 142 13.16 36.81 13.53
C ASP A 142 11.91 36.28 14.26
N GLU A 143 11.29 37.14 15.07
CA GLU A 143 10.15 36.83 15.96
C GLU A 143 8.83 36.62 15.20
N ASP A 144 8.71 37.09 13.95
CA ASP A 144 7.46 37.05 13.17
C ASP A 144 7.30 35.85 12.21
N TYR A 145 8.33 35.01 12.04
CA TYR A 145 8.35 34.01 10.95
C TYR A 145 7.76 32.65 11.30
N ILE A 146 7.20 32.53 12.50
CA ILE A 146 6.86 31.28 13.18
C ILE A 146 6.37 30.22 12.16
N SER A 147 5.32 30.41 11.35
CA SER A 147 4.69 29.32 10.58
C SER A 147 5.35 28.71 9.31
N SER A 148 6.44 29.23 8.71
CA SER A 148 6.67 28.93 7.27
C SER A 148 8.03 28.41 6.76
N THR A 149 9.04 28.12 7.60
CA THR A 149 10.31 27.53 7.08
C THR A 149 10.92 26.39 7.88
N TYR A 150 10.44 26.07 9.09
CA TYR A 150 10.94 24.90 9.81
C TYR A 150 10.11 23.66 9.46
N TYR A 151 10.77 22.64 8.93
CA TYR A 151 10.25 21.29 8.82
C TYR A 151 11.36 20.31 9.23
N GLY A 152 11.14 19.62 10.35
CA GLY A 152 12.09 18.66 10.90
C GLY A 152 12.15 17.37 10.08
N ASP A 153 12.74 16.33 10.67
CA ASP A 153 12.75 15.02 10.02
C ASP A 153 11.33 14.50 9.89
N LEU A 154 11.05 13.80 8.78
CA LEU A 154 9.78 13.12 8.59
C LEU A 154 9.67 11.99 9.61
N GLY A 155 8.52 11.91 10.28
CA GLY A 155 8.29 10.90 11.29
C GLY A 155 6.82 10.56 11.46
N MET A 156 6.54 9.75 12.48
CA MET A 156 5.18 9.38 12.88
C MET A 156 4.67 10.32 13.97
N VAL A 157 3.40 10.70 13.88
CA VAL A 157 2.67 11.44 14.91
C VAL A 157 1.31 10.77 15.14
N GLY A 158 0.94 10.53 16.39
CA GLY A 158 -0.09 9.56 16.75
C GLY A 158 -0.09 9.11 18.21
N LYS A 159 -0.49 7.86 18.47
CA LYS A 159 -0.43 7.20 19.78
C LYS A 159 -0.41 5.68 19.60
N GLY A 160 -0.23 4.94 20.70
CA GLY A 160 -0.14 3.48 20.66
C GLY A 160 1.30 2.98 20.45
N PHE A 161 2.30 3.79 20.82
CA PHE A 161 3.73 3.51 20.72
C PHE A 161 4.34 3.39 22.13
N PRO A 162 4.44 2.18 22.73
CA PRO A 162 4.86 2.01 24.13
C PRO A 162 6.25 2.58 24.45
N GLU A 163 7.15 2.61 23.48
CA GLU A 163 8.51 3.16 23.63
C GLU A 163 8.56 4.69 23.52
N TYR A 164 7.49 5.32 23.05
CA TYR A 164 7.40 6.77 22.81
C TYR A 164 6.12 7.35 23.47
N PRO A 165 6.01 7.28 24.81
CA PRO A 165 4.78 7.70 25.51
C PRO A 165 4.47 9.20 25.36
N ASP A 166 5.49 10.04 25.18
CA ASP A 166 5.35 11.48 24.99
C ASP A 166 4.87 11.86 23.58
N GLN A 167 4.86 10.90 22.64
CA GLN A 167 4.47 11.15 21.25
C GLN A 167 3.02 11.63 21.19
N ASN A 168 2.06 10.97 21.87
CA ASN A 168 0.62 11.24 21.92
C ASN A 168 0.10 12.55 21.23
N TRP A 169 0.10 12.59 19.89
CA TRP A 169 -0.25 13.74 19.04
C TRP A 169 0.58 15.04 19.20
N ALA A 170 1.73 14.95 19.87
CA ALA A 170 2.75 15.97 19.98
C ALA A 170 3.68 15.99 18.75
N THR A 171 3.54 17.03 17.93
CA THR A 171 4.34 17.20 16.71
C THR A 171 5.81 17.54 16.97
N TRP A 172 6.12 18.06 18.16
CA TRP A 172 7.48 18.31 18.64
C TRP A 172 8.19 17.02 19.10
N ALA A 173 7.43 15.94 19.33
CA ALA A 173 7.93 14.63 19.71
C ALA A 173 7.64 13.60 18.62
N SER A 174 7.68 13.99 17.34
CA SER A 174 7.51 13.04 16.24
C SER A 174 8.54 11.92 16.34
N ILE A 175 8.13 10.68 16.08
CA ILE A 175 9.05 9.53 16.03
C ILE A 175 9.76 9.58 14.68
N PRO A 176 11.05 9.94 14.60
CA PRO A 176 11.72 10.14 13.32
C PRO A 176 11.86 8.80 12.59
N PHE A 177 11.53 8.81 11.31
CA PHE A 177 11.86 7.72 10.40
C PHE A 177 13.35 7.71 10.09
N ASP A 178 13.87 6.51 9.85
CA ASP A 178 15.11 6.31 9.13
C ASP A 178 14.82 6.45 7.62
N ARG A 179 15.75 7.03 6.87
CA ARG A 179 15.66 7.12 5.41
C ARG A 179 16.42 5.97 4.77
N ASP A 180 15.82 5.35 3.75
CA ASP A 180 16.51 4.35 2.94
C ASP A 180 17.75 4.99 2.26
N PRO A 181 18.96 4.46 2.49
CA PRO A 181 20.19 5.04 1.95
C PRO A 181 20.26 4.97 0.42
N GLU A 182 19.55 4.04 -0.22
CA GLU A 182 19.55 3.84 -1.67
C GLU A 182 18.30 4.47 -2.33
N ASN A 183 17.32 4.93 -1.55
CA ASN A 183 16.09 5.52 -2.07
C ASN A 183 15.55 6.68 -1.21
N ASN A 184 15.73 7.91 -1.70
CA ASN A 184 15.32 9.13 -0.98
C ASN A 184 13.82 9.30 -0.73
N TYR A 185 12.95 8.56 -1.42
CA TYR A 185 11.50 8.63 -1.22
C TYR A 185 11.01 7.67 -0.15
N ARG A 186 11.85 6.72 0.29
CA ARG A 186 11.50 5.66 1.22
C ARG A 186 12.02 5.93 2.62
N PHE A 187 11.13 5.69 3.57
CA PHE A 187 11.32 5.93 4.99
C PHE A 187 10.85 4.68 5.75
N TYR A 188 11.50 4.36 6.86
CA TYR A 188 11.08 3.23 7.68
C TYR A 188 11.35 3.45 9.16
N LYS A 189 10.61 2.76 10.02
CA LYS A 189 10.85 2.68 11.46
C LYS A 189 10.39 1.33 11.99
N THR A 190 11.24 0.66 12.75
CA THR A 190 10.84 -0.51 13.53
C THR A 190 10.54 -0.07 14.96
N LEU A 191 9.36 -0.41 15.47
CA LEU A 191 8.92 -0.06 16.82
C LEU A 191 7.80 -0.98 17.29
N ASP A 192 7.62 -1.06 18.60
CA ASP A 192 6.46 -1.74 19.18
C ASP A 192 5.19 -0.90 19.09
N MET A 193 4.07 -1.58 18.88
CA MET A 193 2.73 -1.02 18.92
C MET A 193 1.83 -1.84 19.83
N GLU A 194 0.92 -1.17 20.55
CA GLU A 194 -0.04 -1.82 21.45
C GLU A 194 -1.27 -0.94 21.69
N GLY A 195 -2.43 -1.59 21.87
CA GLY A 195 -3.73 -0.96 22.09
C GLY A 195 -4.24 -0.23 20.86
N THR A 196 -4.95 0.87 21.08
CA THR A 196 -5.39 1.75 19.99
C THR A 196 -4.20 2.50 19.41
N VAL A 197 -3.81 2.11 18.20
CA VAL A 197 -2.79 2.75 17.40
C VAL A 197 -3.46 3.75 16.47
N GLU A 198 -3.12 5.02 16.64
CA GLU A 198 -3.48 6.06 15.69
C GLU A 198 -2.20 6.72 15.17
N MET A 199 -2.14 7.04 13.88
CA MET A 199 -0.96 7.70 13.33
C MET A 199 -1.24 8.48 12.05
N ILE A 200 -0.34 9.42 11.78
CA ILE A 200 -0.09 10.10 10.51
C ILE A 200 1.43 10.21 10.31
N PHE A 201 1.85 10.58 9.11
CA PHE A 201 3.25 10.90 8.83
C PHE A 201 3.41 12.40 8.58
N GLN A 202 4.34 13.02 9.29
CA GLN A 202 4.62 14.44 9.11
C GLN A 202 6.01 14.82 9.64
N PRO A 203 6.55 15.96 9.22
CA PRO A 203 7.75 16.52 9.82
C PRO A 203 7.56 16.86 11.30
N GLU A 204 8.60 16.64 12.08
CA GLU A 204 8.71 17.20 13.42
C GLU A 204 8.60 18.73 13.36
N HIS A 205 7.97 19.32 14.38
CA HIS A 205 7.92 20.76 14.53
C HIS A 205 8.08 21.19 16.00
N PRO A 206 9.14 21.94 16.38
CA PRO A 206 9.54 22.17 17.77
C PRO A 206 8.51 22.98 18.57
N TRP A 207 7.71 23.83 17.89
CA TRP A 207 6.65 24.60 18.54
C TRP A 207 5.27 23.94 18.52
N GLY A 208 5.17 22.65 18.16
CA GLY A 208 3.92 21.92 18.24
C GLY A 208 2.91 22.20 17.11
N TRP A 209 3.32 22.81 16.01
CA TRP A 209 2.43 23.03 14.86
C TRP A 209 2.38 21.83 13.92
N TRP A 210 1.47 21.92 12.96
CA TRP A 210 1.18 20.88 11.97
C TRP A 210 1.73 21.33 10.61
N PRO A 211 3.03 21.09 10.33
CA PRO A 211 3.64 21.53 9.08
C PRO A 211 3.13 20.73 7.90
N GLU A 212 3.14 21.36 6.73
CA GLU A 212 3.08 20.66 5.45
C GLU A 212 4.51 20.41 4.91
N PRO A 213 4.72 19.33 4.14
CA PRO A 213 3.73 18.32 3.78
C PRO A 213 3.44 17.34 4.93
N PHE A 214 2.24 16.77 4.97
CA PHE A 214 1.90 15.62 5.82
C PHE A 214 1.16 14.56 5.00
N TRP A 215 1.11 13.34 5.51
CA TRP A 215 0.41 12.23 4.88
C TRP A 215 -0.46 11.55 5.92
N ARG A 216 -1.74 11.38 5.58
CA ARG A 216 -2.65 10.49 6.32
C ARG A 216 -3.11 9.38 5.41
N PHE A 217 -4.17 8.68 5.76
CA PHE A 217 -4.62 7.49 5.05
C PHE A 217 -5.93 7.76 4.30
N ASP A 218 -6.25 6.97 3.28
CA ASP A 218 -7.52 7.11 2.56
C ASP A 218 -8.76 6.74 3.40
N ARG A 219 -8.54 6.06 4.52
CA ARG A 219 -9.52 5.68 5.55
C ARG A 219 -8.80 5.35 6.85
N SER A 220 -9.50 5.42 7.98
CA SER A 220 -8.89 5.14 9.30
C SER A 220 -8.57 3.67 9.58
N VAL A 221 -9.37 2.74 9.07
CA VAL A 221 -9.24 1.29 9.31
C VAL A 221 -9.04 0.59 7.97
N ASP A 222 -8.09 -0.33 7.90
CA ASP A 222 -7.69 -1.06 6.69
C ASP A 222 -7.35 -0.14 5.49
N PRO A 223 -6.41 0.81 5.67
CA PRO A 223 -6.07 1.75 4.62
C PRO A 223 -5.40 1.07 3.42
N GLU A 224 -5.68 1.60 2.24
CA GLU A 224 -5.14 1.10 0.97
C GLU A 224 -4.04 2.01 0.42
N ARG A 225 -3.99 3.28 0.84
CA ARG A 225 -2.96 4.25 0.45
C ARG A 225 -2.86 5.40 1.45
N THR A 226 -1.78 6.15 1.33
CA THR A 226 -1.68 7.46 1.99
C THR A 226 -2.21 8.57 1.08
N VAL A 227 -2.62 9.69 1.68
CA VAL A 227 -3.13 10.87 1.00
C VAL A 227 -2.28 12.07 1.45
N PRO A 228 -1.52 12.70 0.54
CA PRO A 228 -0.75 13.90 0.87
C PRO A 228 -1.68 15.07 1.20
N ASN A 229 -1.38 15.78 2.28
CA ASN A 229 -2.10 16.93 2.82
C ASN A 229 -3.61 16.70 3.01
N GLY A 230 -4.02 15.46 3.25
CA GLY A 230 -5.42 15.08 3.41
C GLY A 230 -5.61 13.69 3.96
N GLY A 231 -6.85 13.20 3.91
CA GLY A 231 -7.22 11.88 4.42
C GLY A 231 -7.53 11.82 5.91
N ASP A 232 -7.66 10.60 6.39
CA ASP A 232 -8.04 10.25 7.75
C ASP A 232 -6.82 9.75 8.53
N ASN A 233 -6.83 10.03 9.84
CA ASN A 233 -5.85 9.44 10.74
C ASN A 233 -6.05 7.92 10.77
N LEU A 234 -4.95 7.14 10.76
CA LEU A 234 -5.04 5.72 11.06
C LEU A 234 -5.69 5.55 12.43
N ASN A 235 -6.50 4.52 12.60
CA ASN A 235 -7.07 4.12 13.87
C ASN A 235 -7.31 2.62 13.85
N MET A 236 -6.39 1.84 14.41
CA MET A 236 -6.48 0.38 14.43
C MET A 236 -6.11 -0.16 15.80
N ASP A 237 -6.58 -1.37 16.10
CA ASP A 237 -6.34 -2.02 17.39
C ASP A 237 -5.24 -3.07 17.27
N VAL A 238 -4.25 -2.98 18.17
CA VAL A 238 -3.15 -3.94 18.32
C VAL A 238 -3.28 -4.55 19.72
N PRO A 239 -4.07 -5.62 19.90
CA PRO A 239 -4.48 -6.10 21.23
C PRO A 239 -3.32 -6.66 22.06
N GLU A 240 -2.26 -7.12 21.42
CA GLU A 240 -1.03 -7.60 22.06
C GLU A 240 0.16 -6.82 21.52
N ARG A 241 1.04 -6.36 22.42
CA ARG A 241 2.28 -5.67 22.04
C ARG A 241 3.03 -6.45 20.96
N THR A 242 3.15 -5.84 19.79
CA THR A 242 3.74 -6.45 18.60
C THR A 242 4.70 -5.47 17.94
N THR A 243 5.85 -5.97 17.51
CA THR A 243 6.84 -5.18 16.76
C THR A 243 6.45 -5.12 15.30
N TYR A 244 6.39 -3.90 14.75
CA TYR A 244 6.14 -3.67 13.33
C TYR A 244 7.27 -2.84 12.73
N GLN A 245 7.60 -3.13 11.48
CA GLN A 245 8.33 -2.21 10.61
C GLN A 245 7.32 -1.41 9.81
N VAL A 246 7.20 -0.13 10.13
CA VAL A 246 6.45 0.84 9.32
C VAL A 246 7.35 1.27 8.18
N VAL A 247 6.86 1.12 6.95
CA VAL A 247 7.53 1.57 5.73
C VAL A 247 6.63 2.58 5.06
N PHE A 248 7.18 3.73 4.65
CA PHE A 248 6.47 4.77 3.93
C PHE A 248 7.27 5.17 2.68
N ASP A 249 6.61 5.15 1.52
CA ASP A 249 7.12 5.63 0.25
C ASP A 249 6.34 6.87 -0.18
N SER A 250 7.01 8.02 -0.13
CA SER A 250 6.44 9.33 -0.44
C SER A 250 6.15 9.53 -1.93
N HIS A 251 6.89 8.87 -2.82
CA HIS A 251 6.63 8.90 -4.26
C HIS A 251 5.35 8.12 -4.60
N LEU A 252 5.24 6.91 -4.06
CA LEU A 252 4.09 6.04 -4.28
C LEU A 252 2.86 6.44 -3.44
N ASN A 253 3.05 7.33 -2.46
CA ASN A 253 2.06 7.65 -1.43
C ASN A 253 1.49 6.38 -0.80
N ARG A 254 2.38 5.46 -0.40
CA ARG A 254 2.01 4.16 0.14
C ARG A 254 2.75 3.90 1.44
N ALA A 255 2.06 3.29 2.39
CA ALA A 255 2.68 2.78 3.60
C ALA A 255 2.26 1.34 3.88
N LYS A 256 3.12 0.64 4.61
CA LYS A 256 2.89 -0.68 5.16
C LYS A 256 3.31 -0.68 6.63
N ALA A 257 2.68 -1.52 7.44
CA ALA A 257 3.13 -1.84 8.78
C ALA A 257 3.32 -3.37 8.87
N ILE A 258 4.54 -3.80 8.54
CA ILE A 258 4.90 -5.20 8.34
C ILE A 258 5.23 -5.81 9.70
N ARG A 259 4.63 -6.95 10.02
CA ARG A 259 4.90 -7.62 11.29
C ARG A 259 6.34 -8.16 11.30
N VAL A 260 7.10 -7.88 12.35
CA VAL A 260 8.44 -8.44 12.54
C VAL A 260 8.32 -9.67 13.44
N GLU A 261 8.94 -10.78 13.04
CA GLU A 261 9.02 -12.02 13.83
C GLU A 261 10.14 -11.99 14.87
#